data_AF-A0A9X5XJS9-F1
#
_entry.id   AF-A0A9X5XJS9-F1
#
_cell.length_a   1.000
_cell.length_b   1.000
_cell.length_c   1.000
_cell.angle_alpha   90.00
_cell.angle_beta   90.00
_cell.angle_gamma   90.00
#
_symmetry.space_group_name_H-M   'P 1'
#
loop_
_entity.id
_entity.type
_entity.pdbx_description
1 polymer ?
#
loop_
_entity_poly.entity_id
_entity_poly.type
_entity_poly.pdbx_seq_one_letter_code
_entity_poly.pdbx_strand_id
1 'polypeptide(L)'
;MRLFRWGLAAVAAGVSVLGMPVGVVQAAPAASASSKPTCAYGEITGSGNLSKMPTSTKSGQNLVTYTTVRNAKSAPLSSVFFDYQMSAPSNHKGAAPTVWWKFNGGSWHHLIMAWNPATKSSTAYWIGGDAVLGSLRGLT
;
A
#
# COMPACT_ATOMS: atom_id res chain seq x y z
N MET A 1 -8.35 -41.67 -16.31
CA MET A 1 -7.82 -41.78 -17.69
C MET A 1 -8.72 -41.03 -18.66
N ARG A 2 -8.29 -39.88 -19.16
CA ARG A 2 -8.75 -39.27 -20.42
C ARG A 2 -7.54 -38.55 -21.02
N LEU A 3 -7.07 -39.09 -22.14
CA LEU A 3 -5.98 -38.57 -22.97
C LEU A 3 -6.51 -37.38 -23.76
N PHE A 4 -5.84 -36.23 -23.73
CA PHE A 4 -6.04 -35.19 -24.72
C PHE A 4 -4.78 -34.97 -25.55
N ARG A 5 -5.02 -35.05 -26.86
CA ARG A 5 -4.07 -35.12 -27.95
C ARG A 5 -3.38 -33.79 -28.21
N TRP A 6 -2.12 -33.90 -28.62
CA TRP A 6 -1.29 -32.87 -29.21
C TRP A 6 -1.82 -32.43 -30.57
N GLY A 7 -1.61 -31.15 -30.91
CA GLY A 7 -1.79 -30.62 -32.26
C GLY A 7 -0.89 -29.41 -32.49
N LEU A 8 0.32 -29.65 -33.00
CA LEU A 8 1.21 -28.66 -33.61
C LEU A 8 0.64 -28.26 -34.98
N ALA A 9 0.58 -26.96 -35.29
CA ALA A 9 0.29 -26.48 -36.63
C ALA A 9 1.35 -25.46 -37.08
N ALA A 10 2.16 -25.95 -38.02
CA ALA A 10 2.92 -25.33 -39.11
C ALA A 10 3.34 -23.85 -39.04
N VAL A 11 4.66 -23.68 -39.15
CA VAL A 11 5.38 -22.46 -39.57
C VAL A 11 5.05 -22.15 -41.03
N ALA A 12 4.62 -20.92 -41.31
CA ALA A 12 4.66 -20.34 -42.66
C ALA A 12 5.67 -19.19 -42.66
N ALA A 13 6.82 -19.45 -43.27
CA ALA A 13 7.81 -18.44 -43.60
C ALA A 13 7.33 -17.67 -44.83
N GLY A 14 7.04 -16.38 -44.65
CA GLY A 14 6.81 -15.43 -45.73
C GLY A 14 7.82 -14.30 -45.62
N VAL A 15 8.86 -14.35 -46.45
CA VAL A 15 9.80 -13.23 -46.65
C VAL A 15 9.20 -12.32 -47.71
N SER A 16 8.91 -11.07 -47.35
CA SER A 16 8.72 -9.97 -48.30
C SER A 16 9.60 -8.80 -47.86
N VAL A 17 10.42 -8.36 -48.80
CA VAL A 17 11.47 -7.35 -48.65
C VAL A 17 11.00 -6.02 -49.26
N LEU A 18 11.45 -4.92 -48.64
CA LEU A 18 11.58 -3.54 -49.13
C LEU A 18 10.32 -2.67 -49.35
N GLY A 19 10.17 -1.72 -48.42
CA GLY A 19 9.47 -0.46 -48.60
C GLY A 19 9.75 0.45 -47.40
N MET A 20 10.93 1.09 -47.36
CA MET A 20 11.25 2.10 -46.36
C MET A 20 10.68 3.46 -46.78
N PRO A 21 9.77 4.06 -46.01
CA PRO A 21 9.67 5.51 -45.92
C PRO A 21 10.58 6.05 -44.82
N VAL A 22 11.13 7.21 -45.17
CA VAL A 22 12.01 8.13 -44.47
C VAL A 22 11.75 8.24 -42.96
N GLY A 23 12.86 8.28 -42.23
CA GLY A 23 12.98 8.26 -40.77
C GLY A 23 11.96 9.09 -39.98
N VAL A 24 11.17 8.38 -39.18
CA VAL A 24 10.66 8.90 -37.92
C VAL A 24 11.56 8.29 -36.85
N VAL A 25 12.43 9.11 -36.26
CA VAL A 25 13.16 8.73 -35.05
C VAL A 25 12.09 8.53 -33.98
N GLN A 26 11.73 7.27 -33.71
CA GLN A 26 10.88 6.94 -32.58
C GLN A 26 11.65 7.34 -31.33
N ALA A 27 11.29 8.51 -30.77
CA ALA A 27 11.84 8.98 -29.51
C ALA A 27 11.69 7.85 -28.50
N ALA A 28 12.82 7.40 -27.95
CA ALA A 28 12.81 6.45 -26.86
C ALA A 28 11.83 6.97 -25.78
N PRO A 29 10.98 6.11 -25.20
CA PRO A 29 10.12 6.52 -24.10
C PRO A 29 10.99 7.24 -23.09
N ALA A 30 10.68 8.52 -22.82
CA ALA A 30 11.35 9.26 -21.79
C ALA A 30 11.29 8.40 -20.54
N ALA A 31 12.45 7.95 -20.04
CA ALA A 31 12.51 7.23 -18.79
C ALA A 31 11.78 8.10 -17.78
N SER A 32 10.64 7.62 -17.28
CA SER A 32 9.91 8.29 -16.21
C SER A 32 10.93 8.52 -15.11
N ALA A 33 11.31 9.79 -14.93
CA ALA A 33 12.23 10.16 -13.87
C ALA A 33 11.63 9.60 -12.59
N SER A 34 12.29 8.59 -12.03
CA SER A 34 11.95 8.10 -10.71
C SER A 34 12.35 9.21 -9.75
N SER A 35 11.47 10.19 -9.59
CA SER A 35 11.57 11.15 -8.52
C SER A 35 11.29 10.35 -7.26
N LYS A 36 12.36 9.84 -6.65
CA LYS A 36 12.31 9.29 -5.31
C LYS A 36 11.54 10.30 -4.45
N PRO A 37 10.35 9.96 -3.91
CA PRO A 37 9.64 10.90 -3.05
C PRO A 37 10.57 11.17 -1.89
N THR A 38 11.12 12.38 -1.85
CA THR A 38 11.99 12.79 -0.76
C THR A 38 11.04 13.20 0.36
N CYS A 39 10.37 12.23 0.97
CA CYS A 39 9.57 12.49 2.17
C CYS A 39 10.56 12.88 3.27
N ALA A 40 10.77 14.18 3.46
CA ALA A 40 11.60 14.67 4.56
C ALA A 40 10.84 14.48 5.87
N TYR A 41 11.57 14.22 6.96
CA TYR A 41 10.96 14.08 8.28
C TYR A 41 10.13 15.33 8.61
N GLY A 42 8.86 15.14 9.01
CA GLY A 42 7.94 16.23 9.34
C GLY A 42 7.11 16.79 8.17
N GLU A 43 7.21 16.25 6.96
CA GLU A 43 6.35 16.67 5.83
C GLU A 43 4.91 16.22 5.97
N ILE A 44 4.67 15.11 6.64
CA ILE A 44 3.34 14.67 7.04
C ILE A 44 3.18 15.00 8.51
N THR A 45 2.17 15.81 8.81
CA THR A 45 1.75 16.09 10.18
C THR A 45 0.41 15.41 10.43
N GLY A 46 0.18 15.04 11.68
CA GLY A 46 -1.10 14.49 12.08
C GLY A 46 -1.53 14.98 13.44
N SER A 47 -2.84 14.99 13.64
CA SER A 47 -3.47 15.24 14.94
C SER A 47 -4.56 14.21 15.19
N GLY A 48 -4.97 14.03 16.44
CA GLY A 48 -5.97 13.01 16.82
C GLY A 48 -5.56 12.28 18.09
N ASN A 49 -6.14 11.11 18.32
CA ASN A 49 -5.84 10.26 19.50
C ASN A 49 -4.48 9.55 19.38
N LEU A 50 -3.41 10.30 19.07
CA LEU A 50 -2.06 9.76 18.96
C LEU A 50 -1.48 9.37 20.33
N SER A 51 -1.97 9.98 21.42
CA SER A 51 -1.46 9.78 22.78
C SER A 51 -2.37 8.94 23.68
N LYS A 52 -3.59 8.60 23.23
CA LYS A 52 -4.59 7.83 23.99
C LYS A 52 -5.14 6.71 23.10
N MET A 53 -4.29 5.71 22.87
CA MET A 53 -4.69 4.53 22.12
C MET A 53 -5.78 3.79 22.90
N PRO A 54 -6.94 3.51 22.30
CA PRO A 54 -7.98 2.76 22.98
C PRO A 54 -7.51 1.33 23.24
N THR A 55 -7.79 0.84 24.43
CA THR A 55 -7.50 -0.55 24.82
C THR A 55 -8.76 -1.38 24.74
N SER A 56 -8.69 -2.52 24.06
CA SER A 56 -9.74 -3.52 24.13
C SER A 56 -9.60 -4.30 25.44
N THR A 57 -10.65 -4.33 26.26
CA THR A 57 -10.66 -5.07 27.53
C THR A 57 -11.47 -6.37 27.45
N LYS A 58 -12.16 -6.60 26.33
CA LYS A 58 -12.94 -7.82 26.08
C LYS A 58 -13.00 -8.16 24.59
N SER A 59 -13.16 -9.45 24.30
CA SER A 59 -13.33 -9.91 22.92
C SER A 59 -14.57 -9.28 22.26
N GLY A 60 -14.47 -8.96 20.98
CA GLY A 60 -15.55 -8.36 20.19
C GLY A 60 -15.86 -6.88 20.49
N GLN A 61 -15.12 -6.23 21.39
CA GLN A 61 -15.29 -4.80 21.63
C GLN A 61 -14.94 -3.99 20.38
N ASN A 62 -15.90 -3.21 19.87
CA ASN A 62 -15.65 -2.28 18.78
C ASN A 62 -14.89 -1.05 19.30
N LEU A 63 -13.76 -0.74 18.66
CA LEU A 63 -12.92 0.42 18.98
C LEU A 63 -12.83 1.30 17.74
N VAL A 64 -12.95 2.62 17.94
CA VAL A 64 -12.85 3.60 16.86
C VAL A 64 -11.78 4.61 17.19
N THR A 65 -10.87 4.82 16.26
CA THR A 65 -9.87 5.89 16.32
C THR A 65 -9.96 6.75 15.07
N TYR A 66 -9.52 8.00 15.19
CA TYR A 66 -9.40 8.91 14.07
C TYR A 66 -8.07 9.65 14.18
N THR A 67 -7.46 9.90 13.03
CA THR A 67 -6.32 10.79 12.89
C THR A 67 -6.56 11.69 11.70
N THR A 68 -6.15 12.94 11.81
CA THR A 68 -6.02 13.82 10.66
C THR A 68 -4.61 13.65 10.12
N VAL A 69 -4.50 13.56 8.80
CA VAL A 69 -3.21 13.50 8.10
C VAL A 69 -3.16 14.73 7.19
N ARG A 70 -2.10 15.52 7.31
CA ARG A 70 -1.92 16.77 6.57
C ARG A 70 -0.51 16.81 5.99
N ASN A 71 -0.41 17.25 4.75
CA ASN A 71 0.85 17.68 4.18
C ASN A 71 1.21 19.05 4.80
N ALA A 72 2.42 19.19 5.33
CA ALA A 72 2.94 20.43 5.91
C ALA A 72 3.68 21.31 4.88
N LYS A 73 3.80 20.86 3.63
CA LYS A 73 4.47 21.56 2.54
C LYS A 73 3.45 22.08 1.52
N SER A 74 3.86 23.06 0.72
CA SER A 74 3.06 23.63 -0.38
C SER A 74 3.03 22.71 -1.61
N ALA A 75 4.09 21.94 -1.84
CA ALA A 75 4.12 20.94 -2.90
C ALA A 75 3.26 19.72 -2.54
N PRO A 76 2.51 19.14 -3.48
CA PRO A 76 1.71 17.93 -3.22
C PRO A 76 2.61 16.72 -2.92
N LEU A 77 2.15 15.85 -2.02
CA LEU A 77 2.77 14.56 -1.75
C LEU A 77 1.99 13.46 -2.49
N SER A 78 2.69 12.62 -3.23
CA SER A 78 2.12 11.47 -3.94
C SER A 78 2.50 10.16 -3.23
N SER A 79 1.74 9.10 -3.51
CA SER A 79 1.98 7.75 -2.98
C SER A 79 2.08 7.70 -1.46
N VAL A 80 1.25 8.48 -0.77
CA VAL A 80 1.18 8.45 0.68
C VAL A 80 0.47 7.16 1.12
N PHE A 81 1.09 6.47 2.06
CA PHE A 81 0.55 5.28 2.70
C PHE A 81 0.71 5.37 4.22
N PHE A 82 0.05 4.48 4.94
CA PHE A 82 0.23 4.31 6.38
C PHE A 82 0.29 2.83 6.74
N ASP A 83 0.99 2.54 7.83
CA ASP A 83 0.95 1.26 8.51
C ASP A 83 0.11 1.38 9.78
N TYR A 84 -0.62 0.32 10.11
CA TYR A 84 -1.36 0.23 11.35
C TYR A 84 -0.77 -0.88 12.21
N GLN A 85 -0.38 -0.54 13.44
CA GLN A 85 0.12 -1.48 14.42
C GLN A 85 -0.80 -1.51 15.64
N MET A 86 -1.05 -2.72 16.15
CA MET A 86 -1.79 -2.95 17.39
C MET A 86 -0.96 -3.83 18.32
N SER A 87 -0.50 -3.24 19.42
CA SER A 87 0.22 -3.97 20.47
C SER A 87 -0.65 -5.05 21.09
N ALA A 88 -0.09 -6.24 21.31
CA ALA A 88 -0.74 -7.32 22.02
C ALA A 88 -0.24 -7.40 23.47
N PRO A 89 -1.12 -7.70 24.44
CA PRO A 89 -0.73 -7.78 25.85
C PRO A 89 0.05 -9.06 26.18
N SER A 90 0.11 -10.04 25.26
CA SER A 90 0.80 -11.31 25.45
C SER A 90 1.41 -11.81 24.15
N ASN A 91 2.29 -12.81 24.25
CA ASN A 91 2.90 -13.45 23.08
C ASN A 91 2.02 -14.57 22.46
N HIS A 92 0.78 -14.75 22.94
CA HIS A 92 -0.12 -15.75 22.38
C HIS A 92 -0.79 -15.20 21.13
N LYS A 93 -0.57 -15.89 19.99
CA LYS A 93 -1.28 -15.61 18.74
C LYS A 93 -2.75 -16.01 18.87
N GLY A 94 -3.58 -15.05 19.27
CA GLY A 94 -5.03 -15.17 19.23
C GLY A 94 -5.60 -15.08 17.80
N ALA A 95 -6.91 -14.93 17.68
CA ALA A 95 -7.55 -14.58 16.41
C ALA A 95 -7.04 -13.22 15.91
N ALA A 96 -6.88 -13.08 14.59
CA ALA A 96 -6.50 -11.81 13.99
C ALA A 96 -7.60 -10.77 14.27
N PRO A 97 -7.24 -9.53 14.66
CA PRO A 97 -8.22 -8.46 14.82
C PRO A 97 -8.81 -8.09 13.47
N THR A 98 -10.11 -7.80 13.45
CA THR A 98 -10.77 -7.23 12.28
C THR A 98 -10.58 -5.73 12.29
N VAL A 99 -9.81 -5.20 11.34
CA VAL A 99 -9.53 -3.77 11.24
C VAL A 99 -10.09 -3.23 9.93
N TRP A 100 -10.93 -2.20 10.05
CA TRP A 100 -11.47 -1.46 8.91
C TRP A 100 -10.97 -0.03 8.95
N TRP A 101 -10.62 0.52 7.79
CA TRP A 101 -10.20 1.91 7.67
C TRP A 101 -10.88 2.59 6.49
N LYS A 102 -10.98 3.91 6.55
CA LYS A 102 -11.40 4.75 5.43
C LYS A 102 -10.68 6.08 5.53
N PHE A 103 -10.53 6.75 4.39
CA PHE A 103 -9.89 8.06 4.31
C PHE A 103 -10.80 9.07 3.65
N ASN A 104 -10.84 10.30 4.17
CA ASN A 104 -11.55 11.45 3.61
C ASN A 104 -13.01 11.16 3.16
N GLY A 105 -13.77 10.43 3.97
CA GLY A 105 -15.16 10.09 3.67
C GLY A 105 -15.37 9.00 2.61
N GLY A 106 -14.29 8.38 2.12
CA GLY A 106 -14.33 7.26 1.18
C GLY A 106 -14.90 5.96 1.76
N SER A 107 -14.82 4.92 0.96
CA SER A 107 -15.28 3.57 1.30
C SER A 107 -14.47 2.95 2.44
N TRP A 108 -15.08 2.00 3.14
CA TRP A 108 -14.38 1.15 4.10
C TRP A 108 -13.54 0.10 3.39
N HIS A 109 -12.31 -0.07 3.87
CA HIS A 109 -11.35 -1.05 3.41
C HIS A 109 -10.96 -1.96 4.57
N HIS A 110 -10.88 -3.26 4.32
CA HIS A 110 -10.39 -4.23 5.29
C HIS A 110 -8.86 -4.25 5.28
N LEU A 111 -8.24 -4.16 6.45
CA LEU A 111 -6.79 -4.26 6.60
C LEU A 111 -6.43 -5.68 7.03
N ILE A 112 -5.60 -6.35 6.24
CA ILE A 112 -5.09 -7.68 6.59
C ILE A 112 -3.98 -7.52 7.64
N MET A 113 -4.13 -8.21 8.77
CA MET A 113 -3.24 -8.08 9.92
C MET A 113 -2.34 -9.30 10.05
N ALA A 114 -1.03 -9.07 10.12
CA ALA A 114 -0.01 -10.09 10.33
C ALA A 114 0.46 -10.12 11.79
N TRP A 115 0.62 -11.33 12.33
CA TRP A 115 1.10 -11.54 13.70
C TRP A 115 2.63 -11.45 13.76
N ASN A 116 3.15 -10.65 14.69
CA ASN A 116 4.56 -10.61 15.03
C ASN A 116 4.74 -10.98 16.51
N PRO A 117 5.42 -12.10 16.80
CA PRO A 117 5.70 -12.50 18.18
C PRO A 117 6.67 -11.52 18.86
N ALA A 118 6.63 -11.48 20.19
CA ALA A 118 7.55 -10.70 21.00
C ALA A 118 9.00 -11.16 20.76
N THR A 119 9.92 -10.19 20.81
CA THR A 119 11.36 -10.44 20.77
C THR A 119 12.00 -9.93 22.06
N LYS A 120 13.32 -10.08 22.22
CA LYS A 120 14.04 -9.50 23.37
C LYS A 120 13.92 -7.97 23.44
N SER A 121 13.63 -7.31 22.32
CA SER A 121 13.59 -5.85 22.19
C SER A 121 12.20 -5.29 21.86
N SER A 122 11.16 -6.13 21.74
CA SER A 122 9.81 -5.69 21.36
C SER A 122 8.73 -6.55 22.00
N THR A 123 7.59 -5.92 22.31
CA THR A 123 6.35 -6.65 22.63
C THR A 123 5.80 -7.35 21.38
N ALA A 124 4.88 -8.28 21.57
CA ALA A 124 4.15 -8.87 20.45
C ALA A 124 3.13 -7.87 19.90
N TYR A 125 2.84 -7.94 18.59
CA TYR A 125 1.92 -7.02 17.95
C TYR A 125 1.31 -7.61 16.67
N TRP A 126 0.21 -7.00 16.25
CA TRP A 126 -0.35 -7.15 14.91
C TRP A 126 0.07 -5.95 14.07
N ILE A 127 0.40 -6.16 12.80
CA ILE A 127 0.73 -5.09 11.86
C ILE A 127 -0.04 -5.29 10.55
N GLY A 128 -0.59 -4.20 10.01
CA GLY A 128 -1.11 -4.16 8.65
C GLY A 128 0.00 -3.94 7.63
N GLY A 129 -0.27 -4.21 6.36
CA GLY A 129 0.59 -3.73 5.27
C GLY A 129 0.28 -2.28 4.88
N ASP A 130 1.05 -1.76 3.93
CA ASP A 130 0.94 -0.41 3.39
C ASP A 130 -0.47 -0.10 2.88
N ALA A 131 -1.22 0.69 3.64
CA ALA A 131 -2.54 1.16 3.26
C ALA A 131 -2.42 2.51 2.55
N VAL A 132 -2.75 2.54 1.25
CA VAL A 132 -2.54 3.72 0.39
C VAL A 132 -3.61 4.79 0.62
N LEU A 133 -3.19 5.97 1.09
CA LEU A 133 -4.03 7.17 1.18
C LEU A 133 -4.11 7.91 -0.16
N GLY A 134 -3.12 7.72 -1.04
CA GLY A 134 -3.06 8.35 -2.35
C GLY A 134 -2.24 9.63 -2.32
N SER A 135 -2.80 10.74 -2.80
CA SER A 135 -2.09 12.04 -2.84
C SER A 135 -2.66 13.02 -1.81
N LEU A 136 -1.76 13.69 -1.08
CA LEU A 136 -2.10 14.79 -0.19
C LEU A 136 -1.76 16.11 -0.87
N ARG A 137 -2.77 16.99 -0.97
CA ARG A 137 -2.56 18.35 -1.48
C ARG A 137 -1.68 19.14 -0.52
N GLY A 138 -0.88 20.06 -1.05
CA GLY A 138 -0.08 20.96 -0.22
C GLY A 138 -0.93 22.00 0.50
N LEU A 139 -0.33 22.64 1.50
CA LEU A 139 -0.89 23.83 2.14
C LEU A 139 -0.90 24.97 1.12
N THR A 140 -2.10 25.47 0.81
CA THR A 140 -2.31 26.75 0.13
C THR A 140 -2.31 27.88 1.14
#